data_AF-U2FNB3-F1
#
_entry.id   AF-U2FNB3-F1
#
_cell.length_a   1.000
_cell.length_b   1.000
_cell.length_c   1.000
_cell.angle_alpha   90.00
_cell.angle_beta   90.00
_cell.angle_gamma   90.00
#
_symmetry.space_group_name_H-M   'P 1'
#
loop_
_entity.id
_entity.type
_entity.pdbx_description
1 polymer ?
#
loop_
_entity_poly.entity_id
_entity_poly.type
_entity_poly.pdbx_seq_one_letter_code
_entity_poly.pdbx_strand_id
1 'polypeptide(L)'
;MTQPHSETVRRVIDSGQIVAREHGERLIRESWLRCAREYGLQPEHNPGIREVSATDLHERRQRVGEYLDIARTGMDQLYDHIAGQGYITMLADSEGIALECRGGERADPALQAAGLRAGTIWGETVVGTNGIGTCIASSER
;
A
#
# COMPACT_ATOMS: atom_id res chain seq x y z
N MET A 1 27.48 -5.24 9.15
CA MET A 1 26.39 -6.12 8.68
C MET A 1 25.09 -5.48 9.11
N THR A 2 24.26 -5.03 8.15
CA THR A 2 22.94 -4.44 8.43
C THR A 2 22.03 -5.53 8.97
N GLN A 3 21.35 -5.28 10.08
CA GLN A 3 20.37 -6.22 10.63
C GLN A 3 19.23 -6.44 9.61
N PRO A 4 18.73 -7.67 9.38
CA PRO A 4 17.57 -7.90 8.53
C PRO A 4 16.35 -7.11 9.04
N HIS A 5 15.61 -6.48 8.14
CA HIS A 5 14.40 -5.73 8.48
C HIS A 5 13.38 -6.59 9.26
N SER A 6 13.21 -7.86 8.86
CA SER A 6 12.31 -8.82 9.50
C SER A 6 12.60 -9.02 10.99
N GLU A 7 13.86 -9.03 11.42
CA GLU A 7 14.23 -9.15 12.83
C GLU A 7 13.83 -7.90 13.64
N THR A 8 13.90 -6.72 13.01
CA THR A 8 13.46 -5.47 13.65
C THR A 8 11.95 -5.50 13.87
N VAL A 9 11.21 -5.92 12.84
CA VAL A 9 9.75 -6.09 12.92
C VAL A 9 9.38 -7.11 14.00
N ARG A 10 10.05 -8.27 14.02
CA ARG A 10 9.87 -9.33 15.03
C ARG A 10 10.06 -8.80 16.45
N ARG A 11 11.15 -8.06 16.70
CA ARG A 11 11.42 -7.48 18.02
C ARG A 11 10.30 -6.55 18.49
N VAL A 12 9.73 -5.75 17.60
CA VAL A 12 8.59 -4.88 17.93
C VAL A 12 7.33 -5.69 18.21
N ILE A 13 7.07 -6.73 17.40
CA ILE A 13 5.92 -7.63 17.61
C ILE A 13 6.01 -8.33 18.98
N ASP A 14 7.18 -8.89 19.30
CA ASP A 14 7.43 -9.64 20.54
C ASP A 14 7.39 -8.74 21.78
N SER A 15 7.99 -7.55 21.69
CA SER A 15 7.96 -6.57 22.79
C SER A 15 6.61 -5.88 22.97
N GLY A 16 5.78 -5.84 21.92
CA GLY A 16 4.52 -5.09 21.91
C GLY A 16 4.69 -3.57 22.05
N GLN A 17 5.90 -3.04 21.87
CA GLN A 17 6.21 -1.63 22.14
C GLN A 17 5.80 -0.70 20.99
N ILE A 18 4.68 0.00 21.18
CA ILE A 18 4.17 1.06 20.29
C ILE A 18 4.83 2.43 20.57
N VAL A 19 5.49 2.58 21.73
CA VAL A 19 6.07 3.86 22.16
C VAL A 19 7.13 4.31 21.17
N ALA A 20 6.79 5.37 20.42
CA ALA A 20 7.66 6.06 19.49
C ALA A 20 7.46 7.58 19.64
N ARG A 21 8.53 8.35 19.48
CA ARG A 21 8.50 9.81 19.65
C ARG A 21 7.82 10.47 18.45
N GLU A 22 8.04 9.93 17.26
CA GLU A 22 7.46 10.43 16.02
C GLU A 22 6.14 9.74 15.70
N HIS A 23 5.19 10.51 15.15
CA HIS A 23 3.88 9.98 14.79
C HIS A 23 3.96 8.90 13.71
N GLY A 24 4.80 9.11 12.67
CA GLY A 24 4.99 8.14 11.59
C GLY A 24 5.55 6.81 12.09
N GLU A 25 6.55 6.84 12.96
CA GLU A 25 7.07 5.62 13.59
C GLU A 25 6.02 4.89 14.41
N ARG A 26 5.16 5.62 15.13
CA ARG A 26 4.05 5.02 15.89
C ARG A 26 3.06 4.33 14.95
N LEU A 27 2.65 4.98 13.86
CA LEU A 27 1.75 4.39 12.86
C LEU A 27 2.31 3.10 12.27
N ILE A 28 3.61 3.09 11.92
CA ILE A 28 4.28 1.91 11.37
C ILE A 28 4.31 0.76 12.39
N ARG A 29 4.66 1.04 13.66
CA ARG A 29 4.69 0.00 14.72
C ARG A 29 3.31 -0.57 15.02
N GLU A 30 2.28 0.29 15.04
CA GLU A 30 0.89 -0.15 15.19
C GLU A 30 0.47 -1.04 14.02
N SER A 31 0.84 -0.67 12.80
CA SER A 31 0.63 -1.50 11.61
C SER A 31 1.33 -2.85 11.70
N TRP A 32 2.59 -2.91 12.11
CA TRP A 32 3.30 -4.18 12.31
C TRP A 32 2.59 -5.09 13.30
N LEU A 33 2.12 -4.53 14.42
CA LEU A 33 1.40 -5.30 15.43
C LEU A 33 0.06 -5.82 14.91
N ARG A 34 -0.71 -4.98 14.22
CA ARG A 34 -1.98 -5.37 13.61
C ARG A 34 -1.79 -6.44 12.54
N CYS A 35 -0.84 -6.25 11.62
CA CYS A 35 -0.49 -7.23 10.60
C CYS A 35 -0.14 -8.60 11.20
N ALA A 36 0.66 -8.63 12.28
CA ALA A 36 1.10 -9.87 12.89
C ALA A 36 0.02 -10.53 13.76
N ARG A 37 -0.66 -9.74 14.61
CA ARG A 37 -1.56 -10.26 15.65
C ARG A 37 -2.99 -10.47 15.16
N GLU A 38 -3.47 -9.60 14.27
CA GLU A 38 -4.86 -9.64 13.79
C GLU A 38 -4.96 -10.36 12.45
N TYR A 39 -3.97 -10.18 11.55
CA TYR A 39 -4.01 -10.76 10.20
C TYR A 39 -3.13 -12.01 10.04
N GLY A 40 -2.32 -12.35 11.05
CA GLY A 40 -1.47 -13.54 11.06
C GLY A 40 -0.28 -13.49 10.09
N LEU A 41 0.07 -12.31 9.57
CA LEU A 41 1.19 -12.15 8.65
C LEU A 41 2.52 -12.33 9.37
N GLN A 42 3.47 -12.97 8.70
CA GLN A 42 4.82 -13.21 9.22
C GLN A 42 5.82 -12.29 8.53
N PRO A 43 6.75 -11.64 9.25
CA PRO A 43 7.72 -10.70 8.66
C PRO A 43 8.62 -11.28 7.56
N GLU A 44 8.79 -12.61 7.53
CA GLU A 44 9.65 -13.32 6.58
C GLU A 44 8.91 -13.80 5.34
N HIS A 45 7.58 -13.74 5.34
CA HIS A 45 6.76 -14.20 4.22
C HIS A 45 6.25 -13.02 3.42
N ASN A 46 6.49 -13.06 2.11
CA ASN A 46 5.81 -12.18 1.17
C ASN A 46 4.43 -12.79 0.86
N PRO A 47 3.32 -12.15 1.25
CA PRO A 47 1.98 -12.68 1.00
C PRO A 47 1.60 -12.71 -0.50
N GLY A 48 2.41 -12.05 -1.35
CA GLY A 48 2.16 -11.94 -2.78
C GLY A 48 1.10 -10.91 -3.11
N ILE A 49 0.94 -10.64 -4.41
CA ILE A 49 -0.02 -9.66 -4.91
C ILE A 49 -1.34 -10.34 -5.21
N ARG A 50 -2.42 -9.73 -4.73
CA ARG A 50 -3.78 -10.07 -5.11
C ARG A 50 -4.38 -8.94 -5.92
N GLU A 51 -5.25 -9.29 -6.85
CA GLU A 51 -5.93 -8.34 -7.71
C GLU A 51 -7.40 -8.70 -7.86
N VAL A 52 -8.22 -7.67 -8.05
CA VAL A 52 -9.63 -7.83 -8.37
C VAL A 52 -9.83 -8.12 -9.85
N SER A 53 -11.00 -8.65 -10.21
CA SER A 53 -11.35 -8.84 -11.62
C SER A 53 -11.45 -7.49 -12.35
N ALA A 54 -11.28 -7.51 -13.68
CA ALA A 54 -11.47 -6.32 -14.51
C ALA A 54 -12.89 -5.73 -14.38
N THR A 55 -13.91 -6.58 -14.19
CA THR A 55 -15.29 -6.15 -13.96
C THR A 55 -15.44 -5.42 -12.64
N ASP A 56 -14.90 -5.97 -11.54
CA ASP A 56 -14.95 -5.32 -10.22
C ASP A 56 -14.18 -3.98 -10.24
N LEU A 57 -13.00 -3.93 -10.87
CA LEU A 57 -12.27 -2.68 -11.05
C LEU A 57 -13.08 -1.65 -11.84
N HIS A 58 -13.78 -2.08 -12.91
CA HIS A 58 -14.65 -1.21 -13.68
C HIS A 58 -15.79 -0.66 -12.81
N GLU A 59 -16.49 -1.52 -12.06
CA GLU A 59 -17.58 -1.11 -11.18
C GLU A 59 -17.11 -0.14 -10.09
N ARG A 60 -15.97 -0.40 -9.47
CA ARG A 60 -15.38 0.51 -8.48
C ARG A 60 -15.08 1.89 -9.06
N ARG A 61 -14.50 1.94 -10.26
CA ARG A 61 -14.28 3.20 -10.98
C ARG A 61 -15.59 3.92 -11.28
N GLN A 62 -16.63 3.20 -11.69
CA GLN A 62 -17.96 3.77 -11.93
C GLN A 62 -18.60 4.35 -10.65
N ARG A 63 -18.40 3.72 -9.48
CA ARG A 63 -18.89 4.24 -8.20
C ARG A 63 -18.26 5.59 -7.83
N VAL A 64 -16.99 5.80 -8.17
CA VAL A 64 -16.32 7.10 -8.00
C VAL A 64 -16.80 8.11 -9.05
N GLY A 65 -17.10 7.63 -10.27
CA GLY A 65 -17.70 8.43 -11.33
C GLY A 65 -16.79 9.57 -11.80
N GLU A 66 -17.40 10.73 -12.07
CA GLU A 66 -16.72 11.90 -12.66
C GLU A 66 -15.57 12.45 -11.79
N TYR A 67 -15.60 12.22 -10.47
CA TYR A 67 -14.50 12.61 -9.59
C TYR A 67 -13.20 11.89 -9.92
N LEU A 68 -13.28 10.69 -10.49
CA LEU A 68 -12.10 9.93 -10.90
C LEU A 68 -11.35 10.64 -12.04
N ASP A 69 -12.04 11.32 -12.94
CA ASP A 69 -11.40 12.03 -14.05
C ASP A 69 -10.65 13.29 -13.56
N ILE A 70 -11.21 13.96 -12.56
CA ILE A 70 -10.52 15.06 -11.86
C ILE A 70 -9.26 14.51 -11.15
N ALA A 71 -9.40 13.40 -10.43
CA ALA A 71 -8.28 12.78 -9.72
C ALA A 71 -7.18 12.31 -10.69
N ARG A 72 -7.54 11.72 -11.84
CA ARG A 72 -6.60 11.34 -12.90
C ARG A 72 -5.79 12.54 -13.39
N THR A 73 -6.45 13.66 -13.65
CA THR A 73 -5.77 14.91 -14.06
C THR A 73 -4.73 15.35 -13.03
N GLY A 74 -5.09 15.34 -11.75
CA GLY A 74 -4.15 15.69 -10.67
C GLY A 74 -3.00 14.68 -10.54
N MET A 75 -3.28 13.39 -10.71
CA MET A 75 -2.24 12.36 -10.70
C MET A 75 -1.26 12.49 -11.87
N ASP A 76 -1.76 12.81 -13.06
CA ASP A 76 -0.91 12.99 -14.25
C ASP A 76 0.04 14.17 -14.03
N GLN A 77 -0.48 15.30 -13.52
CA GLN A 77 0.34 16.46 -13.15
C GLN A 77 1.40 16.08 -12.10
N LEU A 78 1.03 15.35 -11.05
CA LEU A 78 1.99 14.92 -10.03
C LEU A 78 3.05 13.99 -10.64
N TYR A 79 2.64 13.04 -11.47
CA TYR A 79 3.53 12.09 -12.09
C TYR A 79 4.54 12.77 -13.01
N ASP A 80 4.12 13.76 -13.80
CA ASP A 80 5.00 14.52 -14.70
C ASP A 80 6.17 15.20 -13.94
N HIS A 81 5.98 15.57 -12.67
CA HIS A 81 7.05 16.13 -11.83
C HIS A 81 8.04 15.08 -11.32
N ILE A 82 7.65 13.80 -11.25
CA ILE A 82 8.43 12.72 -10.60
C ILE A 82 8.84 11.58 -11.55
N ALA A 83 8.33 11.54 -12.78
CA ALA A 83 8.50 10.42 -13.72
C ALA A 83 9.96 10.06 -14.03
N GLY A 84 10.88 11.04 -13.99
CA GLY A 84 12.30 10.82 -14.22
C GLY A 84 13.07 10.21 -13.04
N GLN A 85 12.41 10.01 -11.90
CA GLN A 85 13.05 9.61 -10.63
C GLN A 85 12.74 8.16 -10.24
N GLY A 86 12.02 7.41 -11.09
CA GLY A 86 11.65 6.02 -10.82
C GLY A 86 10.50 5.85 -9.81
N TYR A 87 9.77 6.93 -9.52
CA TYR A 87 8.57 6.89 -8.68
C TYR A 87 7.34 6.51 -9.49
N ILE A 88 6.31 6.07 -8.78
CA ILE A 88 4.97 5.85 -9.30
C ILE A 88 3.96 6.69 -8.50
N THR A 89 2.81 6.94 -9.10
CA THR A 89 1.65 7.50 -8.39
C THR A 89 0.51 6.49 -8.41
N MET A 90 -0.14 6.28 -7.27
CA MET A 90 -1.25 5.35 -7.13
C MET A 90 -2.42 6.01 -6.42
N LEU A 91 -3.62 5.79 -6.93
CA LEU A 91 -4.88 6.17 -6.29
C LEU A 91 -5.65 4.90 -5.94
N ALA A 92 -6.07 4.78 -4.68
CA ALA A 92 -6.86 3.66 -4.19
C ALA A 92 -8.20 4.13 -3.63
N ASP A 93 -9.19 3.24 -3.66
CA ASP A 93 -10.47 3.45 -2.98
C ASP A 93 -10.35 3.18 -1.46
N SER A 94 -11.44 3.41 -0.72
CA SER A 94 -11.51 3.20 0.73
C SER A 94 -11.34 1.74 1.16
N GLU A 95 -11.46 0.79 0.24
CA GLU A 95 -11.21 -0.63 0.51
C GLU A 95 -9.77 -1.04 0.18
N GLY A 96 -8.94 -0.09 -0.24
CA GLY A 96 -7.53 -0.31 -0.56
C GLY A 96 -7.31 -0.93 -1.93
N ILE A 97 -8.28 -0.83 -2.86
CA ILE A 97 -8.11 -1.28 -4.25
C ILE A 97 -7.50 -0.14 -5.06
N ALA A 98 -6.38 -0.40 -5.72
CA ALA A 98 -5.77 0.56 -6.64
C ALA A 98 -6.71 0.82 -7.83
N LEU A 99 -7.34 2.00 -7.88
CA LEU A 99 -8.19 2.41 -8.99
C LEU A 99 -7.34 2.87 -10.19
N GLU A 100 -6.21 3.52 -9.93
CA GLU A 100 -5.30 4.05 -10.93
C GLU A 100 -3.85 3.92 -10.49
N CYS A 101 -2.95 3.74 -11.46
CA CYS A 101 -1.51 3.74 -11.26
C CYS A 101 -0.86 4.48 -12.44
N ARG A 102 0.19 5.26 -12.19
CA ARG A 102 1.01 5.95 -13.21
C ARG A 102 2.47 5.58 -13.04
N GLY A 103 3.14 5.28 -14.16
CA GLY A 103 4.53 4.85 -14.19
C GLY A 103 4.74 3.38 -13.85
N GLY A 104 3.69 2.68 -13.41
CA GLY A 104 3.72 1.25 -13.14
C GLY A 104 4.20 0.48 -14.37
N GLU A 105 3.59 0.71 -15.53
CA GLU A 105 3.91 0.07 -16.83
C GLU A 105 5.36 0.25 -17.29
N ARG A 106 6.06 1.27 -16.78
CA ARG A 106 7.47 1.54 -17.08
C ARG A 106 8.41 1.07 -15.96
N ALA A 107 7.85 0.59 -14.86
CA ALA A 107 8.61 0.08 -13.73
C ALA A 107 9.33 -1.22 -14.09
N ASP A 108 10.43 -1.47 -13.39
CA ASP A 108 11.19 -2.72 -13.50
C ASP A 108 10.26 -3.94 -13.31
N PRO A 109 10.48 -5.06 -14.01
CA PRO A 109 9.72 -6.30 -13.83
C PRO A 109 9.52 -6.74 -12.37
N ALA A 110 10.50 -6.49 -11.49
CA ALA A 110 10.38 -6.79 -10.06
C ALA A 110 9.31 -5.93 -9.38
N LEU A 111 9.20 -4.66 -9.74
CA LEU A 111 8.18 -3.73 -9.23
C LEU A 111 6.80 -4.06 -9.80
N GLN A 112 6.75 -4.48 -11.07
CA GLN A 112 5.51 -5.00 -11.67
C GLN A 112 5.00 -6.25 -10.96
N ALA A 113 5.90 -7.17 -10.63
CA ALA A 113 5.59 -8.34 -9.81
C ALA A 113 5.14 -7.97 -8.39
N ALA A 114 5.60 -6.82 -7.87
CA ALA A 114 5.14 -6.24 -6.60
C ALA A 114 3.81 -5.47 -6.69
N GLY A 115 3.11 -5.51 -7.82
CA GLY A 115 1.70 -5.10 -7.89
C GLY A 115 1.47 -3.61 -8.16
N LEU A 116 2.45 -2.91 -8.73
CA LEU A 116 2.34 -1.49 -9.08
C LEU A 116 1.46 -1.25 -10.32
N ARG A 117 0.18 -1.64 -10.26
CA ARG A 117 -0.81 -1.50 -11.34
C ARG A 117 -2.22 -1.31 -10.76
N ALA A 118 -3.15 -0.83 -11.58
CA ALA A 118 -4.55 -0.77 -11.18
C ALA A 118 -5.14 -2.18 -10.97
N GLY A 119 -6.08 -2.30 -10.05
CA GLY A 119 -6.76 -3.54 -9.66
C GLY A 119 -6.08 -4.30 -8.53
N THR A 120 -4.88 -3.92 -8.08
CA THR A 120 -4.21 -4.60 -6.97
C THR A 120 -4.76 -4.18 -5.61
N ILE A 121 -4.75 -5.12 -4.67
CA ILE A 121 -5.28 -4.96 -3.32
C ILE A 121 -4.15 -4.57 -2.37
N TRP A 122 -4.29 -3.45 -1.66
CA TRP A 122 -3.29 -2.88 -0.76
C TRP A 122 -3.72 -2.81 0.71
N GLY A 123 -4.79 -3.48 1.09
CA GLY A 123 -5.15 -3.63 2.51
C GLY A 123 -4.02 -4.30 3.30
N GLU A 124 -3.82 -3.89 4.56
CA GLU A 124 -2.83 -4.51 5.45
C GLU A 124 -3.08 -6.01 5.65
N THR A 125 -4.34 -6.45 5.57
CA THR A 125 -4.75 -7.87 5.62
C THR A 125 -4.17 -8.70 4.48
N VAL A 126 -3.79 -8.06 3.37
CA VAL A 126 -3.30 -8.72 2.15
C VAL A 126 -1.80 -8.51 1.98
N VAL A 127 -1.33 -7.26 1.99
CA VAL A 127 0.06 -6.92 1.66
C VAL A 127 0.92 -6.73 2.91
N GLY A 128 0.30 -6.61 4.07
CA GLY A 128 0.96 -6.15 5.29
C GLY A 128 1.14 -4.64 5.29
N THR A 129 2.08 -4.16 6.11
CA THR A 129 2.31 -2.74 6.35
C THR A 129 2.72 -2.01 5.08
N ASN A 130 1.89 -1.08 4.63
CA ASN A 130 2.11 -0.29 3.42
C ASN A 130 1.39 1.07 3.49
N GLY A 131 1.70 1.99 2.57
CA GLY A 131 1.16 3.34 2.62
C GLY A 131 -0.37 3.42 2.55
N ILE A 132 -1.01 2.66 1.66
CA ILE A 132 -2.47 2.69 1.45
C ILE A 132 -3.19 2.02 2.63
N GLY A 133 -2.83 0.77 2.91
CA GLY A 133 -3.47 -0.02 3.97
C GLY A 133 -3.33 0.62 5.35
N THR A 134 -2.14 1.16 5.67
CA THR A 134 -1.91 1.82 6.96
C THR A 134 -2.63 3.14 7.07
N CYS A 135 -2.75 3.91 5.99
CA CYS A 135 -3.60 5.12 6.01
C CYS A 135 -5.06 4.75 6.29
N ILE A 136 -5.60 3.74 5.61
CA ILE A 136 -7.00 3.30 5.81
C ILE A 136 -7.20 2.86 7.26
N ALA A 137 -6.40 1.91 7.75
CA ALA A 137 -6.55 1.34 9.10
C ALA A 137 -6.29 2.34 10.24
N SER A 138 -5.56 3.43 9.99
CA SER A 138 -5.34 4.49 10.99
C SER A 138 -6.37 5.61 10.93
N SER A 139 -7.06 5.78 9.79
CA SER A 139 -8.12 6.78 9.61
C SER A 139 -9.48 6.38 10.19
N GLU A 140 -9.69 5.09 10.47
CA GLU A 140 -10.90 4.55 11.11
C GLU A 140 -10.93 4.76 12.65
N ARG A 141 -10.19 5.73 13.19
CA ARG A 141 -10.14 6.03 14.63
C ARG A 141 -10.73 7.37 15.02
#